data_AF-A0A1C6FMS3-F1
#
_entry.id   AF-A0A1C6FMS3-F1
#
_cell.length_a   1.000
_cell.length_b   1.000
_cell.length_c   1.000
_cell.angle_alpha   90.00
_cell.angle_beta   90.00
_cell.angle_gamma   90.00
#
_symmetry.space_group_name_H-M   'P 1'
#
loop_
_entity.id
_entity.type
_entity.pdbx_description
1 polymer ?
#
loop_
_entity_poly.entity_id
_entity_poly.type
_entity_poly.pdbx_seq_one_letter_code
_entity_poly.pdbx_strand_id
1 'polypeptide(L)' 'MTLEDRTLVKEIATEIRTRFNCETLNAKQFSEYLGRESEYVCAKISQRKLPGFKDGRTYVIPIDAIALWIVRLSKTKDFQ' A
#
# COMPACT_ATOMS: atom_id res chain seq x y z
N MET A 1 2.20 -6.41 16.80
CA MET A 1 0.93 -6.40 16.05
C MET A 1 -0.07 -7.20 16.86
N THR A 2 -1.14 -6.57 17.33
CA THR A 2 -2.19 -7.19 18.17
C THR A 2 -3.16 -8.02 17.33
N LEU A 3 -4.11 -8.71 17.97
CA LEU A 3 -5.21 -9.38 17.25
C LEU A 3 -6.08 -8.37 16.51
N GLU A 4 -6.36 -7.21 17.11
CA GLU A 4 -7.12 -6.12 16.50
C GLU A 4 -6.43 -5.59 15.24
N ASP A 5 -5.11 -5.43 15.27
CA ASP A 5 -4.34 -5.05 14.08
C ASP A 5 -4.51 -6.04 12.93
N ARG A 6 -4.54 -7.33 13.24
CA ARG A 6 -4.71 -8.38 12.22
C ARG A 6 -6.09 -8.30 11.59
N THR A 7 -7.12 -7.98 12.37
CA THR A 7 -8.47 -7.75 11.85
C THR A 7 -8.49 -6.54 10.93
N LEU A 8 -7.96 -5.39 11.38
CA LEU A 8 -7.91 -4.17 10.57
C LEU A 8 -7.14 -4.35 9.26
N VAL A 9 -5.99 -5.04 9.30
CA VAL A 9 -5.22 -5.36 8.09
C VAL A 9 -6.08 -6.16 7.10
N LYS A 10 -6.84 -7.16 7.57
CA LYS A 10 -7.71 -7.95 6.69
C LYS A 10 -8.86 -7.13 6.11
N GLU A 11 -9.47 -6.26 6.91
CA GLU A 11 -10.56 -5.39 6.45
C GLU A 11 -10.08 -4.43 5.35
N ILE A 12 -8.97 -3.73 5.60
CA ILE A 12 -8.36 -2.82 4.62
C ILE A 12 -7.92 -3.58 3.37
N ALA A 13 -7.29 -4.74 3.51
CA ALA A 13 -6.88 -5.55 2.38
C ALA A 13 -8.09 -6.03 1.56
N THR A 14 -9.21 -6.37 2.20
CA THR A 14 -10.45 -6.78 1.53
C THR A 14 -11.09 -5.62 0.79
N GLU A 15 -11.09 -4.42 1.36
CA GLU A 15 -11.58 -3.21 0.68
C GLU A 15 -10.78 -2.92 -0.59
N ILE A 16 -9.44 -2.90 -0.51
CA ILE A 16 -8.57 -2.63 -1.65
C ILE A 16 -8.73 -3.72 -2.72
N ARG A 17 -8.81 -5.00 -2.31
CA ARG A 17 -9.08 -6.14 -3.22
C ARG A 17 -10.40 -5.96 -3.94
N THR A 18 -11.46 -5.57 -3.24
CA THR A 18 -12.79 -5.37 -3.82
C THR A 18 -12.79 -4.20 -4.82
N ARG A 19 -12.05 -3.12 -4.52
CA ARG A 19 -11.95 -1.93 -5.38
C ARG A 19 -11.20 -2.20 -6.69
N PHE A 20 -10.09 -2.92 -6.63
CA PHE A 20 -9.20 -3.11 -7.79
C PHE A 20 -9.27 -4.52 -8.41
N ASN A 21 -10.03 -5.44 -7.79
CA ASN A 21 -10.22 -6.82 -8.20
C ASN A 21 -8.91 -7.57 -8.55
N CYS A 22 -7.87 -7.38 -7.73
CA CYS A 22 -6.56 -8.01 -7.90
C CYS A 22 -5.87 -8.21 -6.54
N GLU A 23 -4.77 -8.98 -6.50
CA GLU A 23 -3.96 -9.22 -5.29
C GLU A 23 -2.78 -8.26 -5.15
N THR A 24 -2.38 -7.64 -6.26
CA THR A 24 -1.23 -6.73 -6.36
C THR A 24 -1.60 -5.53 -7.22
N LEU A 25 -1.29 -4.33 -6.73
CA LEU A 25 -1.42 -3.09 -7.49
C LEU A 25 -0.12 -2.80 -8.25
N ASN A 26 -0.26 -2.15 -9.41
CA ASN A 26 0.85 -1.48 -10.07
C ASN A 26 0.99 -0.02 -9.58
N ALA A 27 2.07 0.66 -9.97
CA ALA A 27 2.31 2.04 -9.55
C ALA A 27 1.17 3.01 -9.89
N LYS A 28 0.47 2.81 -11.02
CA LYS A 28 -0.65 3.66 -11.45
C LYS A 28 -1.89 3.43 -10.60
N GLN A 29 -2.24 2.18 -10.32
CA GLN A 29 -3.37 1.84 -9.44
C GLN A 29 -3.11 2.34 -8.02
N PHE A 30 -1.87 2.16 -7.54
CA PHE A 30 -1.51 2.63 -6.20
C PHE A 30 -1.45 4.17 -6.12
N SER A 31 -1.06 4.85 -7.19
CA SER A 31 -1.11 6.31 -7.26
C SER A 31 -2.54 6.83 -7.28
N GLU A 32 -3.46 6.16 -7.98
CA GLU A 32 -4.90 6.46 -7.93
C GLU A 32 -5.48 6.25 -6.52
N TYR A 33 -5.11 5.16 -5.86
CA TYR A 33 -5.51 4.91 -4.46
C TYR A 33 -5.04 6.01 -3.50
N LEU A 34 -3.79 6.48 -3.66
CA LEU A 34 -3.20 7.52 -2.82
C LEU A 34 -3.58 8.96 -3.22
N GLY A 35 -4.21 9.17 -4.38
CA GLY A 35 -4.46 10.50 -4.93
C GLY A 35 -3.17 11.28 -5.23
N ARG A 36 -2.12 10.59 -5.68
CA ARG A 36 -0.79 11.16 -5.98
C ARG A 36 -0.36 10.81 -7.40
N GLU A 37 0.70 11.45 -7.87
CA GLU A 37 1.28 11.11 -9.17
C GLU A 37 2.02 9.77 -9.15
N SER A 38 2.02 9.06 -10.27
CA SER A 38 2.69 7.76 -10.40
C SER A 38 4.21 7.86 -10.21
N GLU A 39 4.84 8.95 -10.63
CA GLU A 39 6.26 9.23 -10.41
C GLU A 39 6.59 9.36 -8.92
N TYR A 40 5.73 10.03 -8.15
CA TYR A 40 5.87 10.12 -6.70
C TYR A 40 5.85 8.73 -6.06
N VAL A 41 4.90 7.87 -6.47
CA VAL A 41 4.80 6.51 -5.95
C VAL A 41 6.05 5.69 -6.29
N CYS A 42 6.49 5.69 -7.55
CA CYS A 42 7.71 5.01 -7.99
C CYS A 42 8.96 5.46 -7.20
N ALA A 43 9.12 6.78 -7.01
CA ALA A 43 10.23 7.34 -6.26
C ALA A 43 10.18 6.91 -4.79
N LYS A 44 9.01 6.94 -4.16
CA LYS A 44 8.85 6.58 -2.75
C LYS A 44 8.98 5.08 -2.49
N ILE A 45 8.55 4.22 -3.43
CA ILE A 45 8.82 2.77 -3.35
C ILE A 45 10.33 2.52 -3.43
N SER A 46 11.02 3.18 -4.37
CA SER A 46 12.49 3.07 -4.49
C SER A 46 13.22 3.55 -3.24
N GLN A 47 12.70 4.57 -2.55
CA GLN A 47 13.19 5.07 -1.26
C GLN A 47 12.78 4.20 -0.06
N ARG A 48 12.04 3.09 -0.27
CA ARG A 48 11.47 2.22 0.78
C ARG A 48 10.55 2.97 1.76
N LYS A 49 9.92 4.06 1.29
CA LYS A 49 8.94 4.85 2.06
C LYS A 49 7.50 4.39 1.83
N LEU A 50 7.24 3.82 0.66
CA LEU A 50 5.97 3.18 0.32
C LEU A 50 6.15 1.66 0.17
N PRO A 51 5.10 0.86 0.44
CA PRO A 51 5.12 -0.58 0.24
C PRO A 51 5.24 -0.93 -1.26
N GLY A 52 5.87 -2.07 -1.52
CA GLY A 52 6.08 -2.60 -2.87
C GLY A 52 7.55 -2.75 -3.23
N PHE A 53 7.78 -3.29 -4.42
CA PHE A 53 9.11 -3.51 -4.97
C PHE A 53 9.09 -3.33 -6.48
N LYS A 54 10.27 -3.09 -7.05
CA LYS A 54 10.45 -3.01 -8.49
C LYS A 54 10.62 -4.42 -9.06
N ASP A 55 9.81 -4.76 -10.05
CA ASP A 55 9.90 -6.01 -10.81
C ASP A 55 10.16 -5.67 -12.28
N GLY A 56 11.42 -5.81 -12.70
CA GLY A 56 11.86 -5.40 -14.04
C GLY A 56 11.56 -3.93 -14.35
N ARG A 57 10.61 -3.68 -15.26
CA ARG A 57 10.18 -2.34 -15.70
C ARG A 57 8.95 -1.82 -14.97
N THR A 58 8.34 -2.61 -14.10
CA THR A 58 7.13 -2.24 -13.36
C THR A 58 7.38 -2.22 -11.85
N TYR A 59 6.40 -1.74 -11.10
CA TYR A 59 6.35 -1.86 -9.65
C TYR A 59 5.19 -2.75 -9.27
N VAL A 60 5.44 -3.65 -8.33
CA VAL A 60 4.45 -4.57 -7.77
C VAL A 60 4.25 -4.19 -6.31
N ILE A 61 3.00 -3.88 -5.97
CA ILE A 61 2.61 -3.46 -4.63
C ILE A 61 1.57 -4.47 -4.12
N PRO A 62 1.96 -5.45 -3.28
CA PRO A 62 1.01 -6.40 -2.70
C PRO A 62 -0.02 -5.70 -1.81
N ILE A 63 -1.29 -6.07 -1.94
CA ILE A 63 -2.36 -5.41 -1.16
C ILE A 63 -2.16 -5.60 0.34
N ASP A 64 -1.76 -6.79 0.78
CA ASP A 64 -1.48 -7.03 2.20
C ASP A 64 -0.34 -6.14 2.73
N ALA A 65 0.64 -5.80 1.88
CA ALA A 65 1.70 -4.86 2.23
C ALA A 65 1.18 -3.42 2.37
N ILE A 66 0.22 -3.02 1.53
CA ILE A 66 -0.48 -1.72 1.66
C ILE A 66 -1.26 -1.67 2.98
N ALA A 67 -2.07 -2.69 3.26
CA ALA A 67 -2.87 -2.75 4.47
C ALA A 67 -2.00 -2.73 5.74
N LEU A 68 -0.91 -3.50 5.76
CA LEU A 68 0.09 -3.46 6.85
C LEU A 68 0.70 -2.07 7.00
N TRP A 69 1.04 -1.40 5.90
CA TRP A 69 1.60 -0.05 5.94
C TRP A 69 0.61 0.96 6.50
N ILE A 70 -0.66 0.93 6.09
CA ILE A 70 -1.72 1.82 6.61
C ILE A 70 -1.89 1.63 8.12
N VAL A 71 -2.04 0.39 8.58
CA VAL A 71 -2.21 0.10 10.03
C VAL A 71 -0.99 0.55 10.83
N ARG A 72 0.23 0.37 10.28
CA ARG A 72 1.45 0.89 10.93
C ARG A 72 1.44 2.42 10.99
N LEU A 73 1.06 3.09 9.91
CA LEU A 73 0.95 4.55 9.87
C LEU A 73 -0.05 5.09 10.89
N SER A 74 -1.23 4.47 11.02
CA SER A 74 -2.24 4.90 12.00
C SER A 74 -1.76 4.81 13.46
N LYS A 75 -0.73 4.00 13.74
CA LYS A 75 -0.14 3.86 15.08
C LYS A 75 1.03 4.79 15.34
N THR A 76 1.78 5.14 14.31
CA THR A 76 2.78 6.19 14.39
C THR A 76 2.07 7.54 14.26
N LYS A 77 1.88 8.24 15.38
CA LYS A 77 1.42 9.66 15.45
C LYS A 77 2.40 10.64 14.76
N ASP A 78 2.96 10.28 13.61
CA ASP A 78 4.02 11.01 12.91
C ASP A 78 3.64 11.14 11.43
N PHE A 79 2.48 11.77 11.20
CA PHE A 79 2.11 12.41 9.96
C PHE A 79 1.32 13.68 10.33
N GLN A 80 2.02 14.61 10.98
CA GLN A 80 1.68 16.04 10.97
C GLN A 80 2.69 16.76 10.09
#